data_AF-A0A534RKE4-F1
#
_entry.id   AF-A0A534RKE4-F1
#
_cell.length_a   1.000
_cell.length_b   1.000
_cell.length_c   1.000
_cell.angle_alpha   90.00
_cell.angle_beta   90.00
_cell.angle_gamma   90.00
#
_symmetry.space_group_name_H-M   'P 1'
#
loop_
_entity.id
_entity.type
_entity.pdbx_description
1 polymer ?
#
loop_
_entity_poly.entity_id
_entity_poly.type
_entity_poly.pdbx_seq_one_letter_code
_entity_poly.pdbx_strand_id
1 'polypeptide(L)'
;FVGGGDLLGSLKRTQGDTVATTMKVLELAPELNPSPLVTDFDLLWRNKPLAVKTQPVNPRPYGRDDQWTIRIDSRGFRGPERPLPTPHDGTYRILCVGDSITFGFSVDQDAPFARRLEELLRARYPSRPIEVVNAGVPGWSGVQGRRVLEREGLALRPDLVIVGHGTNDQFFTARITDRERVARLENPIIRDVEYAGVFLARTNTYRAFVRLVPPRAEPMRNSRGCEAQIKETGSCHRLSVAEIEESVHEIRRRTAAAGADLLVLNADFMETAAVRGSRAAAEKDGIPFVDIVRRFHELRAEDEDARAGKMGLAHAAVVRAEGSSAPRRVVLRVLVPAPPSPVSVQGQSYFSAPFQLNEQMYDDGTHGDEAAGDGVFSVAVTVPAAVAAFDYKFYRDGIPEFEPLPPMPSTQGMRLLRPEGDVIAPVAVFGDLVLMVERTHPNARGHEVITRELAAEIEKLPSFERFTRGARG
;
A
#
# COMPACT_ATOMS: atom_id res chain seq x y z
N PHE A 1 20.09 9.51 -30.52
CA PHE A 1 21.25 10.26 -29.99
C PHE A 1 21.69 9.61 -28.67
N VAL A 2 22.91 9.09 -28.70
CA VAL A 2 23.83 8.63 -27.65
C VAL A 2 23.33 8.57 -26.18
N GLY A 3 23.31 7.35 -25.62
CA GLY A 3 23.90 7.10 -24.30
C GLY A 3 23.10 7.42 -23.04
N GLY A 4 21.80 7.11 -22.99
CA GLY A 4 21.06 7.00 -21.73
C GLY A 4 21.36 5.67 -21.04
N GLY A 5 22.50 5.58 -20.34
CA GLY A 5 22.79 4.43 -19.49
C GLY A 5 21.65 4.21 -18.51
N ASP A 6 21.14 2.98 -18.46
CA ASP A 6 20.01 2.54 -17.64
C ASP A 6 20.33 2.78 -16.15
N LEU A 7 20.00 3.98 -15.64
CA LEU A 7 20.17 4.38 -14.25
C LEU A 7 19.35 3.45 -13.33
N LEU A 8 18.21 2.95 -13.82
CA LEU A 8 17.40 1.95 -13.15
C LEU A 8 18.06 0.57 -13.18
N GLY A 9 18.74 0.18 -14.26
CA GLY A 9 19.58 -1.02 -14.33
C GLY A 9 20.80 -0.96 -13.42
N SER A 10 21.41 0.22 -13.28
CA SER A 10 22.51 0.52 -12.35
C SER A 10 22.07 0.55 -10.88
N LEU A 11 20.86 1.07 -10.60
CA LEU A 11 20.21 1.02 -9.29
C LEU A 11 19.68 -0.39 -8.96
N LYS A 12 19.12 -1.14 -9.92
CA LYS A 12 18.70 -2.54 -9.79
C LYS A 12 19.88 -3.49 -9.53
N ARG A 13 21.11 -3.10 -9.90
CA ARG A 13 22.35 -3.81 -9.54
C ARG A 13 22.78 -3.59 -8.09
N THR A 14 21.99 -2.92 -7.24
CA THR A 14 22.26 -2.95 -5.81
C THR A 14 21.83 -4.30 -5.23
N GLN A 15 22.83 -5.06 -4.77
CA GLN A 15 22.67 -6.26 -3.94
C GLN A 15 22.11 -5.95 -2.53
N GLY A 16 21.20 -4.97 -2.43
CA GLY A 16 20.61 -4.46 -1.19
C GLY A 16 19.10 -4.62 -1.17
N ASP A 17 18.50 -4.45 0.01
CA ASP A 17 17.05 -4.56 0.19
C ASP A 17 16.29 -3.27 -0.22
N THR A 18 14.97 -3.30 -0.10
CA THR A 18 14.07 -2.21 -0.53
C THR A 18 14.33 -0.89 0.21
N VAL A 19 14.76 -0.97 1.47
CA VAL A 19 15.10 0.20 2.30
C VAL A 19 16.37 0.87 1.76
N ALA A 20 17.43 0.09 1.53
CA ALA A 20 18.68 0.61 0.96
C ALA A 20 18.46 1.21 -0.44
N THR A 21 17.62 0.56 -1.25
CA THR A 21 17.24 1.05 -2.58
C THR A 21 16.53 2.39 -2.50
N THR A 22 15.57 2.53 -1.58
CA THR A 22 14.84 3.78 -1.34
C THR A 22 15.80 4.91 -0.97
N MET A 23 16.64 4.72 0.04
CA MET A 23 17.62 5.73 0.47
C MET A 23 18.52 6.20 -0.68
N LYS A 24 19.04 5.26 -1.47
CA LYS A 24 19.89 5.57 -2.62
C LYS A 24 19.15 6.36 -3.70
N VAL A 25 17.87 6.06 -3.95
CA VAL A 25 17.05 6.84 -4.89
C VAL A 25 16.86 8.27 -4.38
N LEU A 26 16.56 8.45 -3.09
CA LEU A 26 16.38 9.79 -2.49
C LEU A 26 17.64 10.66 -2.62
N GLU A 27 18.82 10.05 -2.50
CA GLU A 27 20.10 10.75 -2.57
C GLU A 27 20.59 11.00 -4.00
N LEU A 28 20.57 9.97 -4.85
CA LEU A 28 21.25 9.99 -6.15
C LEU A 28 20.32 10.27 -7.32
N ALA A 29 19.02 10.04 -7.16
CA ALA A 29 18.02 10.19 -8.20
C ALA A 29 16.66 10.70 -7.65
N PRO A 30 16.63 11.81 -6.89
CA PRO A 30 15.40 12.35 -6.29
C PRO A 30 14.31 12.68 -7.32
N GLU A 31 14.66 12.86 -8.60
CA GLU A 31 13.72 13.00 -9.71
C GLU A 31 12.83 11.77 -9.94
N LEU A 32 13.28 10.58 -9.53
CA LEU A 32 12.53 9.32 -9.65
C LEU A 32 11.53 9.14 -8.50
N ASN A 33 11.72 9.86 -7.39
CA ASN A 33 10.96 9.71 -6.17
C ASN A 33 9.47 10.04 -6.38
N PRO A 34 8.53 9.09 -6.29
CA PRO A 34 7.15 9.31 -6.70
C PRO A 34 6.39 10.09 -5.64
N SER A 35 6.77 9.99 -4.37
CA SER A 35 6.29 10.90 -3.32
C SER A 35 7.37 11.94 -3.05
N PRO A 36 7.07 13.17 -2.66
CA PRO A 36 8.12 14.16 -2.40
C PRO A 36 8.84 13.83 -1.07
N LEU A 37 9.57 12.71 -0.98
CA LEU A 37 10.30 12.26 0.20
C LEU A 37 11.71 12.87 0.27
N VAL A 38 12.25 12.97 1.47
CA VAL A 38 13.65 13.36 1.75
C VAL A 38 14.25 12.47 2.82
N THR A 39 15.57 12.26 2.77
CA THR A 39 16.33 11.56 3.80
C THR A 39 16.16 12.23 5.16
N ASP A 40 16.03 11.41 6.20
CA ASP A 40 15.89 11.82 7.59
C ASP A 40 16.71 10.92 8.51
N PHE A 41 17.53 11.50 9.38
CA PHE A 41 18.48 10.74 10.21
C PHE A 41 17.85 10.12 11.46
N ASP A 42 16.58 10.39 11.72
CA ASP A 42 15.82 9.76 12.79
C ASP A 42 14.78 8.76 12.28
N LEU A 43 14.29 8.94 11.06
CA LEU A 43 13.19 8.18 10.47
C LEU A 43 13.58 7.42 9.19
N LEU A 44 14.87 7.41 8.83
CA LEU A 44 15.40 7.02 7.52
C LEU A 44 14.99 8.00 6.40
N TRP A 45 13.70 8.25 6.24
CA TRP A 45 13.15 9.28 5.36
C TRP A 45 11.82 9.82 5.90
N ARG A 46 11.40 10.98 5.41
CA ARG A 46 10.08 11.57 5.68
C ARG A 46 9.53 12.28 4.43
N ASN A 47 8.26 12.70 4.49
CA ASN A 47 7.73 13.64 3.50
C ASN A 47 8.51 14.97 3.59
N LYS A 48 8.86 15.54 2.44
CA LYS A 48 9.49 16.85 2.32
C LYS A 48 8.51 17.94 2.75
N PRO A 49 8.80 18.71 3.81
CA PRO A 49 7.94 19.82 4.22
C PRO A 49 7.69 20.81 3.08
N LEU A 50 6.49 21.37 3.03
CA LEU A 50 6.06 22.36 2.03
C LEU A 50 6.12 21.87 0.58
N ALA A 51 6.24 20.56 0.35
CA ALA A 51 6.30 20.05 -1.00
C ALA A 51 4.93 20.07 -1.69
N VAL A 52 4.93 20.47 -2.95
CA VAL A 52 3.83 20.31 -3.89
C VAL A 52 4.32 19.50 -5.08
N LYS A 53 3.60 18.43 -5.42
CA LYS A 53 3.95 17.57 -6.56
C LYS A 53 2.69 17.09 -7.26
N THR A 54 2.62 17.26 -8.58
CA THR A 54 1.60 16.67 -9.44
C THR A 54 2.26 15.71 -10.41
N GLN A 55 1.66 14.54 -10.59
CA GLN A 55 2.22 13.47 -11.44
C GLN A 55 1.13 12.49 -11.88
N PRO A 56 1.38 11.65 -12.90
CA PRO A 56 0.41 10.67 -13.34
C PRO A 56 0.17 9.59 -12.29
N VAL A 57 -1.05 9.05 -12.30
CA VAL A 57 -1.37 7.80 -11.61
C VAL A 57 -0.63 6.66 -12.30
N ASN A 58 0.02 5.80 -11.52
CA ASN A 58 0.85 4.71 -12.02
C ASN A 58 0.48 3.40 -11.28
N PRO A 59 -0.01 2.36 -11.99
CA PRO A 59 -0.14 2.25 -13.44
C PRO A 59 -1.25 3.16 -14.00
N ARG A 60 -1.15 3.48 -15.29
CA ARG A 60 -2.15 4.20 -16.05
C ARG A 60 -3.27 3.25 -16.48
N PRO A 61 -4.53 3.45 -16.06
CA PRO A 61 -5.65 2.69 -16.60
C PRO A 61 -5.86 2.97 -18.09
N TYR A 62 -6.31 1.95 -18.83
CA TYR A 62 -6.56 2.09 -20.26
C TYR A 62 -7.47 3.29 -20.59
N GLY A 63 -7.05 4.10 -21.56
CA GLY A 63 -7.82 5.25 -22.05
C GLY A 63 -7.99 6.40 -21.06
N ARG A 64 -7.24 6.41 -19.94
CA ARG A 64 -7.30 7.46 -18.91
C ARG A 64 -5.91 8.03 -18.67
N ASP A 65 -5.80 9.34 -18.53
CA ASP A 65 -4.54 10.04 -18.21
C ASP A 65 -4.63 10.74 -16.84
N ASP A 66 -5.11 10.01 -15.84
CA ASP A 66 -5.34 10.53 -14.51
C ASP A 66 -4.05 11.05 -13.86
N GLN A 67 -4.17 12.16 -13.14
CA GLN A 67 -3.10 12.78 -12.37
C GLN A 67 -3.53 12.90 -10.90
N TRP A 68 -2.54 13.02 -10.02
CA TRP A 68 -2.78 13.29 -8.61
C TRP A 68 -1.80 14.33 -8.09
N THR A 69 -2.30 15.19 -7.20
CA THR A 69 -1.53 16.25 -6.55
C THR A 69 -1.34 15.94 -5.08
N ILE A 70 -0.10 16.11 -4.63
CA ILE A 70 0.33 15.95 -3.24
C ILE A 70 0.69 17.34 -2.72
N ARG A 71 0.15 17.71 -1.55
CA ARG A 71 0.58 18.87 -0.78
C ARG A 71 0.91 18.44 0.66
N ILE A 72 2.12 18.81 1.09
CA ILE A 72 2.66 18.51 2.42
C ILE A 72 2.78 19.82 3.21
N ASP A 73 2.34 19.81 4.47
CA ASP A 73 2.43 20.95 5.38
C ASP A 73 3.89 21.21 5.82
N SER A 74 4.08 22.30 6.56
CA SER A 74 5.37 22.74 7.09
C SER A 74 6.01 21.76 8.09
N ARG A 75 5.25 20.80 8.61
CA ARG A 75 5.72 19.76 9.55
C ARG A 75 5.94 18.41 8.88
N GLY A 76 5.56 18.25 7.61
CA GLY A 76 5.73 16.99 6.88
C GLY A 76 4.48 16.11 6.84
N PHE A 77 3.31 16.61 7.24
CA PHE A 77 2.04 15.89 7.16
C PHE A 77 1.33 16.17 5.84
N ARG A 78 0.66 15.17 5.25
CA ARG A 78 -0.11 15.40 4.02
C ARG A 78 -1.42 16.10 4.35
N GLY A 79 -1.62 17.32 3.87
CA GLY A 79 -2.84 18.07 4.17
C GLY A 79 -2.61 19.59 4.20
N PRO A 80 -3.61 20.33 4.71
CA PRO A 80 -3.47 21.78 4.89
C PRO A 80 -2.49 22.10 6.03
N GLU A 81 -1.94 23.32 6.01
CA GLU A 81 -1.24 23.90 7.16
C GLU A 81 -2.17 23.99 8.36
N ARG A 82 -1.64 23.71 9.55
CA ARG A 82 -2.39 23.85 10.80
C ARG A 82 -1.53 24.51 11.87
N PRO A 83 -2.12 25.36 12.73
CA PRO A 83 -1.41 25.90 13.87
C PRO A 83 -0.97 24.78 14.83
N LEU A 84 0.01 25.10 15.68
CA LEU A 84 0.34 24.25 16.81
C LEU A 84 -0.82 24.26 17.82
N PRO A 85 -1.11 23.11 18.45
CA PRO A 85 -2.26 23.01 19.33
C PRO A 85 -1.96 23.68 20.69
N THR A 86 -2.86 24.54 21.16
CA THR A 86 -2.75 25.24 22.46
C THR A 86 -3.51 24.51 23.55
N PRO A 87 -3.02 24.40 24.80
CA PRO A 87 -3.74 23.66 25.84
C PRO A 87 -5.21 24.10 25.88
N HIS A 88 -6.14 23.14 25.80
CA HIS A 88 -7.59 23.38 25.80
C HIS A 88 -8.15 24.12 24.56
N ASP A 89 -7.61 23.89 23.35
CA ASP A 89 -8.20 24.36 22.08
C ASP A 89 -9.57 23.75 21.73
N GLY A 90 -10.07 22.84 22.57
CA GLY A 90 -11.38 22.20 22.43
C GLY A 90 -11.52 21.31 21.20
N THR A 91 -10.43 21.04 20.47
CA THR A 91 -10.43 20.33 19.19
C THR A 91 -10.24 18.83 19.41
N TYR A 92 -11.14 18.01 18.87
CA TYR A 92 -10.93 16.56 18.83
C TYR A 92 -9.98 16.21 17.68
N ARG A 93 -8.77 15.78 18.01
CA ARG A 93 -7.71 15.56 17.02
C ARG A 93 -7.42 14.08 16.82
N ILE A 94 -7.55 13.65 15.57
CA ILE A 94 -7.26 12.30 15.12
C ILE A 94 -5.92 12.32 14.38
N LEU A 95 -4.96 11.52 14.84
CA LEU A 95 -3.66 11.34 14.18
C LEU A 95 -3.62 9.99 13.46
N CYS A 96 -3.55 9.99 12.14
CA CYS A 96 -3.38 8.79 11.33
C CYS A 96 -1.91 8.55 11.05
N VAL A 97 -1.30 7.53 11.66
CA VAL A 97 0.10 7.14 11.46
C VAL A 97 0.15 5.86 10.63
N GLY A 98 0.86 5.89 9.51
CA GLY A 98 0.88 4.75 8.61
C GLY A 98 1.86 4.88 7.47
N ASP A 99 1.68 4.00 6.49
CA ASP A 99 2.51 3.96 5.30
C ASP A 99 1.88 4.67 4.08
N SER A 100 2.20 4.21 2.87
CA SER A 100 1.65 4.69 1.60
C SER A 100 0.12 4.63 1.52
N ILE A 101 -0.52 3.68 2.20
CA ILE A 101 -1.98 3.58 2.19
C ILE A 101 -2.59 4.69 3.04
N THR A 102 -2.02 4.96 4.21
CA THR A 102 -2.43 6.11 5.04
C THR A 102 -2.14 7.43 4.34
N PHE A 103 -0.99 7.53 3.67
CA PHE A 103 -0.65 8.67 2.83
C PHE A 103 -1.68 8.93 1.71
N GLY A 104 -2.34 7.89 1.21
CA GLY A 104 -3.22 7.96 0.03
C GLY A 104 -2.43 8.00 -1.28
N PHE A 105 -1.48 7.08 -1.43
CA PHE A 105 -0.67 6.95 -2.64
C PHE A 105 -1.58 6.74 -3.86
N SER A 106 -1.28 7.42 -4.96
CA SER A 106 -2.03 7.38 -6.22
C SER A 106 -3.46 7.96 -6.20
N VAL A 107 -3.85 8.70 -5.16
CA VAL A 107 -5.10 9.47 -5.14
C VAL A 107 -4.86 10.96 -4.90
N ASP A 108 -5.69 11.81 -5.50
CA ASP A 108 -5.55 13.27 -5.44
C ASP A 108 -5.72 13.84 -4.02
N GLN A 109 -5.31 15.09 -3.78
CA GLN A 109 -5.09 15.66 -2.44
C GLN A 109 -6.21 15.45 -1.42
N ASP A 110 -7.48 15.50 -1.85
CA ASP A 110 -8.66 15.40 -0.98
C ASP A 110 -9.27 13.98 -0.94
N ALA A 111 -8.67 13.03 -1.66
CA ALA A 111 -9.12 11.65 -1.68
C ALA A 111 -8.62 10.73 -0.54
N PRO A 112 -7.47 10.95 0.11
CA PRO A 112 -7.03 10.10 1.22
C PRO A 112 -8.08 10.04 2.33
N PHE A 113 -8.21 8.87 2.96
CA PHE A 113 -9.25 8.66 3.97
C PHE A 113 -9.14 9.64 5.13
N ALA A 114 -7.94 10.08 5.50
CA ALA A 114 -7.75 11.05 6.58
C ALA A 114 -8.41 12.42 6.28
N ARG A 115 -8.32 12.90 5.03
CA ARG A 115 -8.98 14.15 4.60
C ARG A 115 -10.49 13.99 4.60
N ARG A 116 -10.98 12.90 4.02
CA ARG A 116 -12.41 12.60 3.94
C ARG A 116 -13.04 12.32 5.31
N LEU A 117 -12.28 11.74 6.24
CA LEU A 117 -12.73 11.51 7.60
C LEU A 117 -12.94 12.84 8.33
N GLU A 118 -12.04 13.81 8.16
CA GLU A 118 -12.24 15.16 8.69
C GLU A 118 -13.51 15.80 8.13
N GLU A 119 -13.69 15.76 6.81
CA GLU A 119 -14.87 16.31 6.14
C GLU A 119 -16.17 15.64 6.61
N LEU A 120 -16.19 14.31 6.66
CA LEU A 120 -17.35 13.53 7.08
C LEU A 120 -17.73 13.83 8.54
N LEU A 121 -16.77 13.82 9.45
CA LEU A 121 -17.04 14.07 10.87
C LEU A 121 -17.44 15.53 11.11
N ARG A 122 -16.82 16.51 10.44
CA ARG A 122 -17.25 17.91 10.51
C ARG A 122 -18.65 18.13 9.97
N ALA A 123 -19.03 17.44 8.90
CA ALA A 123 -20.38 17.51 8.36
C ALA A 123 -21.43 16.95 9.34
N ARG A 124 -21.09 15.86 10.05
CA ARG A 124 -21.98 15.25 11.07
C ARG A 124 -22.05 16.05 12.37
N TYR A 125 -20.96 16.74 12.73
CA TYR A 125 -20.84 17.50 13.98
C TYR A 125 -20.38 18.95 13.73
N PRO A 126 -21.19 19.79 13.05
CA PRO A 126 -20.76 21.10 12.58
C PRO A 126 -20.43 22.11 13.69
N SER A 127 -20.92 21.89 14.92
CA SER A 127 -20.61 22.71 16.09
C SER A 127 -19.35 22.25 16.85
N ARG A 128 -18.66 21.21 16.35
CA ARG A 128 -17.52 20.59 17.02
C ARG A 128 -16.25 20.76 16.19
N PRO A 129 -15.19 21.36 16.75
CA PRO A 129 -13.91 21.44 16.06
C PRO A 129 -13.26 20.05 16.04
N ILE A 130 -13.18 19.46 14.85
CA ILE A 130 -12.54 18.16 14.61
C ILE A 130 -11.38 18.38 13.65
N GLU A 131 -10.25 17.73 13.92
CA GLU A 131 -9.11 17.74 13.02
C GLU A 131 -8.60 16.33 12.76
N VAL A 132 -8.23 16.05 11.51
CA VAL A 132 -7.54 14.80 11.16
C VAL A 132 -6.19 15.12 10.51
N VAL A 133 -5.13 14.56 11.09
CA VAL A 133 -3.74 14.73 10.64
C VAL A 133 -3.28 13.45 9.97
N ASN A 134 -2.89 13.55 8.70
CA ASN A 134 -2.32 12.43 7.94
C ASN A 134 -0.80 12.44 8.07
N ALA A 135 -0.29 11.57 8.96
CA ALA A 135 1.13 11.30 9.14
C ALA A 135 1.59 10.04 8.39
N GLY A 136 0.88 9.65 7.33
CA GLY A 136 1.29 8.58 6.45
C GLY A 136 2.56 8.93 5.67
N VAL A 137 3.48 7.98 5.55
CA VAL A 137 4.68 8.14 4.70
C VAL A 137 4.94 6.85 3.91
N PRO A 138 4.99 6.93 2.57
CA PRO A 138 5.28 5.79 1.73
C PRO A 138 6.54 5.02 2.11
N GLY A 139 6.41 3.70 2.19
CA GLY A 139 7.49 2.77 2.51
C GLY A 139 7.83 2.64 3.99
N TRP A 140 7.21 3.40 4.90
CA TRP A 140 7.45 3.21 6.34
C TRP A 140 6.95 1.84 6.83
N SER A 141 7.69 1.28 7.79
CA SER A 141 7.25 0.15 8.61
C SER A 141 6.74 0.66 9.96
N GLY A 142 6.26 -0.24 10.81
CA GLY A 142 5.82 0.10 12.17
C GLY A 142 6.92 0.73 13.04
N VAL A 143 8.21 0.54 12.71
CA VAL A 143 9.32 1.17 13.45
C VAL A 143 9.34 2.68 13.26
N GLN A 144 9.27 3.17 12.02
CA GLN A 144 9.23 4.62 11.74
C GLN A 144 7.92 5.22 12.28
N GLY A 145 6.80 4.52 12.10
CA GLY A 145 5.49 4.94 12.61
C GLY A 145 5.50 5.18 14.12
N ARG A 146 6.02 4.22 14.91
CA ARG A 146 6.17 4.38 16.35
C ARG A 146 7.08 5.55 16.72
N ARG A 147 8.22 5.70 16.02
CA ARG A 147 9.18 6.76 16.31
C ARG A 147 8.66 8.16 16.01
N VAL A 148 7.91 8.35 14.91
CA VAL A 148 7.29 9.65 14.62
C VAL A 148 6.17 9.96 15.63
N LEU A 149 5.40 8.96 16.05
CA LEU A 149 4.38 9.14 17.08
C LEU A 149 5.00 9.67 18.38
N GLU A 150 6.08 9.03 18.83
CA GLU A 150 6.79 9.38 20.05
C GLU A 150 7.41 10.77 20.01
N ARG A 151 8.04 11.14 18.90
CA ARG A 151 8.84 12.36 18.80
C ARG A 151 8.05 13.59 18.39
N GLU A 152 7.04 13.41 17.55
CA GLU A 152 6.35 14.50 16.86
C GLU A 152 4.83 14.38 17.01
N GLY A 153 4.28 13.17 16.91
CA GLY A 153 2.84 12.92 16.89
C GLY A 153 2.13 13.26 18.20
N LEU A 154 2.65 12.80 19.35
CA LEU A 154 2.02 13.08 20.65
C LEU A 154 2.08 14.57 21.03
N ALA A 155 3.02 15.35 20.48
CA ALA A 155 3.07 16.80 20.66
C ALA A 155 1.87 17.50 19.99
N LEU A 156 1.18 16.83 19.05
CA LEU A 156 -0.06 17.32 18.47
C LEU A 156 -1.26 17.18 19.43
N ARG A 157 -1.08 16.52 20.57
CA ARG A 157 -2.15 16.18 21.52
C ARG A 157 -3.36 15.55 20.83
N PRO A 158 -3.18 14.37 20.20
CA PRO A 158 -4.31 13.63 19.64
C PRO A 158 -5.22 13.13 20.75
N ASP A 159 -6.53 13.11 20.49
CA ASP A 159 -7.53 12.38 21.29
C ASP A 159 -7.65 10.93 20.80
N LEU A 160 -7.29 10.69 19.54
CA LEU A 160 -7.27 9.37 18.91
C LEU A 160 -6.05 9.24 18.01
N VAL A 161 -5.36 8.10 18.12
CA VAL A 161 -4.34 7.67 17.15
C VAL A 161 -4.87 6.47 16.37
N ILE A 162 -4.80 6.54 15.05
CA ILE A 162 -5.09 5.43 14.14
C ILE A 162 -3.76 4.95 13.57
N VAL A 163 -3.42 3.67 13.77
CA VAL A 163 -2.19 3.09 13.22
C VAL A 163 -2.50 2.08 12.11
N GLY A 164 -1.89 2.28 10.94
CA GLY A 164 -2.05 1.40 9.77
C GLY A 164 -0.70 1.11 9.11
N HIS A 165 -0.04 0.05 9.59
CA HIS A 165 1.20 -0.52 9.03
C HIS A 165 1.04 -2.04 8.91
N GLY A 166 2.00 -2.69 8.25
CA GLY A 166 2.06 -4.14 8.15
C GLY A 166 2.58 -4.60 6.79
N THR A 167 2.05 -4.00 5.71
CA THR A 167 2.46 -4.34 4.34
C THR A 167 3.96 -4.23 4.17
N ASN A 168 4.55 -3.07 4.51
CA ASN A 168 5.99 -2.86 4.34
C ASN A 168 6.83 -3.68 5.32
N ASP A 169 6.28 -4.08 6.45
CA ASP A 169 6.96 -4.84 7.50
C ASP A 169 7.30 -6.26 7.03
N GLN A 170 6.43 -6.86 6.21
CA GLN A 170 6.47 -8.29 5.85
C GLN A 170 6.41 -8.58 4.33
N PHE A 171 6.04 -7.61 3.47
CA PHE A 171 5.87 -7.91 2.04
C PHE A 171 7.18 -8.18 1.30
N PHE A 172 8.23 -7.40 1.59
CA PHE A 172 9.55 -7.58 0.98
C PHE A 172 10.52 -8.27 1.94
N THR A 173 11.41 -9.08 1.39
CA THR A 173 12.54 -9.60 2.17
C THR A 173 13.53 -8.48 2.48
N ALA A 174 14.18 -8.58 3.64
CA ALA A 174 15.16 -7.62 4.13
C ALA A 174 16.52 -8.30 4.35
N ARG A 175 17.56 -7.48 4.39
CA ARG A 175 18.91 -7.90 4.81
C ARG A 175 19.30 -7.32 6.16
N ILE A 176 18.68 -6.21 6.55
CA ILE A 176 18.84 -5.57 7.86
C ILE A 176 17.46 -5.20 8.37
N THR A 177 17.15 -5.60 9.61
CA THR A 177 15.90 -5.22 10.28
C THR A 177 15.80 -3.71 10.47
N ASP A 178 14.59 -3.16 10.43
CA ASP A 178 14.41 -1.71 10.61
C ASP A 178 14.83 -1.24 12.01
N ARG A 179 14.68 -2.10 13.02
CA ARG A 179 15.17 -1.86 14.39
C ARG A 179 16.69 -1.63 14.40
N GLU A 180 17.46 -2.49 13.73
CA GLU A 180 18.92 -2.34 13.64
C GLU A 180 19.33 -1.14 12.78
N ARG A 181 18.56 -0.80 11.73
CA ARG A 181 18.81 0.40 10.90
C ARG A 181 18.68 1.68 11.71
N VAL A 182 17.59 1.82 12.46
CA VAL A 182 17.35 2.99 13.29
C VAL A 182 18.36 3.06 14.43
N ALA A 183 18.65 1.93 15.11
CA ALA A 183 19.67 1.88 16.16
C ALA A 183 21.07 2.29 15.67
N ARG A 184 21.42 1.94 14.42
CA ARG A 184 22.68 2.36 13.80
C ARG A 184 22.79 3.89 13.66
N LEU A 185 21.69 4.57 13.36
CA LEU A 185 21.64 6.03 13.23
C LEU A 185 21.68 6.77 14.57
N GLU A 186 21.50 6.05 15.69
CA GLU A 186 21.67 6.63 17.03
C GLU A 186 23.15 6.79 17.42
N ASN A 187 24.07 6.15 16.68
CA ASN A 187 25.50 6.39 16.85
C ASN A 187 25.91 7.73 16.21
N PRO A 188 26.42 8.71 16.99
CA PRO A 188 26.74 10.04 16.48
C PRO A 188 27.74 10.04 15.32
N ILE A 189 28.76 9.18 15.36
CA ILE A 189 29.80 9.12 14.33
C ILE A 189 29.20 8.61 13.02
N ILE A 190 28.40 7.55 13.08
CA ILE A 190 27.73 7.01 11.89
C ILE A 190 26.79 8.07 11.32
N ARG A 191 26.00 8.71 12.19
CA ARG A 191 25.08 9.77 11.79
C ARG A 191 25.79 10.93 11.09
N ASP A 192 26.93 11.39 11.60
CA ASP A 192 27.69 12.49 11.01
C ASP A 192 28.27 12.11 9.63
N VAL A 193 28.73 10.86 9.47
CA VAL A 193 29.20 10.33 8.18
C VAL A 193 28.06 10.25 7.16
N GLU A 194 26.91 9.70 7.54
CA GLU A 194 25.72 9.63 6.68
C GLU A 194 25.24 11.05 6.32
N TYR A 195 25.27 11.99 7.28
CA TYR A 195 24.94 13.40 7.04
C TYR A 195 25.86 14.04 6.00
N ALA A 196 27.17 13.85 6.11
CA ALA A 196 28.13 14.34 5.14
C ALA A 196 27.87 13.76 3.74
N GLY A 197 27.55 12.47 3.65
CA GLY A 197 27.18 11.80 2.39
C GLY A 197 25.95 12.44 1.74
N VAL A 198 24.87 12.62 2.49
CA VAL A 198 23.64 13.26 2.01
C VAL A 198 23.89 14.74 1.63
N PHE A 199 24.71 15.46 2.39
CA PHE A 199 25.09 16.84 2.07
C PHE A 199 25.84 16.92 0.74
N LEU A 200 26.82 16.04 0.51
CA LEU A 200 27.53 15.95 -0.76
C LEU A 200 26.58 15.58 -1.90
N ALA A 201 25.64 14.67 -1.68
CA ALA A 201 24.62 14.26 -2.65
C ALA A 201 23.69 15.39 -3.10
N ARG A 202 23.60 16.51 -2.36
CA ARG A 202 22.89 17.72 -2.84
C ARG A 202 23.61 18.42 -3.99
N THR A 203 24.89 18.15 -4.19
CA THR A 203 25.67 18.78 -5.27
C THR A 203 25.53 17.99 -6.57
N ASN A 204 25.34 18.69 -7.69
CA ASN A 204 25.30 18.06 -9.01
C ASN A 204 26.63 17.39 -9.37
N THR A 205 27.75 17.97 -8.94
CA THR A 205 29.10 17.45 -9.17
C THR A 205 29.30 16.09 -8.51
N TYR A 206 28.92 15.94 -7.23
CA TYR A 206 29.03 14.66 -6.54
C TYR A 206 28.13 13.60 -7.18
N ARG A 207 26.87 13.94 -7.50
CA ARG A 207 25.96 13.01 -8.18
C ARG A 207 26.51 12.59 -9.55
N ALA A 208 27.08 13.52 -10.33
CA ALA A 208 27.73 13.20 -11.60
C ALA A 208 28.95 12.30 -11.41
N PHE A 209 29.80 12.59 -10.42
CA PHE A 209 30.97 11.78 -10.09
C PHE A 209 30.58 10.35 -9.70
N VAL A 210 29.62 10.17 -8.79
CA VAL A 210 29.13 8.84 -8.37
C VAL A 210 28.49 8.09 -9.54
N ARG A 211 27.85 8.79 -10.48
CA ARG A 211 27.31 8.19 -11.71
C ARG A 211 28.42 7.73 -12.67
N LEU A 212 29.53 8.46 -12.76
CA LEU A 212 30.68 8.13 -13.63
C LEU A 212 31.59 7.06 -13.03
N VAL A 213 31.77 7.09 -11.70
CA VAL A 213 32.63 6.18 -10.94
C VAL A 213 31.81 5.62 -9.77
N PRO A 214 30.90 4.66 -10.03
CA PRO A 214 30.07 4.08 -8.98
C PRO A 214 30.94 3.33 -7.96
N PRO A 215 30.70 3.48 -6.65
CA PRO A 215 31.40 2.71 -5.64
C PRO A 215 31.15 1.21 -5.86
N ARG A 216 32.15 0.38 -5.53
CA ARG A 216 32.02 -1.09 -5.61
C ARG A 216 30.82 -1.53 -4.78
N ALA A 217 29.90 -2.25 -5.41
CA ALA A 217 28.78 -2.88 -4.71
C ALA A 217 29.30 -4.10 -3.95
N GLU A 218 29.42 -4.00 -2.63
CA GLU A 218 29.59 -5.18 -1.78
C GLU A 218 28.21 -5.78 -1.44
N PRO A 219 28.08 -7.12 -1.42
CA PRO A 219 26.83 -7.77 -1.02
C PRO A 219 26.46 -7.37 0.40
N MET A 220 25.21 -6.93 0.61
CA MET A 220 24.73 -6.67 1.96
C MET A 220 24.69 -7.97 2.75
N ARG A 221 25.47 -8.02 3.84
CA ARG A 221 25.41 -9.12 4.80
C ARG A 221 24.12 -9.03 5.61
N ASN A 222 23.60 -10.19 5.99
CA ASN A 222 22.46 -10.24 6.90
C ASN A 222 22.89 -9.65 8.25
N SER A 223 22.02 -8.84 8.84
CA SER A 223 22.19 -8.38 10.22
C SER A 223 21.91 -9.52 11.21
N ARG A 224 22.26 -9.33 12.48
CA ARG A 224 22.02 -10.34 13.52
C ARG A 224 20.52 -10.62 13.69
N GLY A 225 19.70 -9.56 13.64
CA GLY A 225 18.25 -9.69 13.65
C GLY A 225 17.72 -10.50 12.47
N CYS A 226 18.26 -10.28 11.27
CA CYS A 226 17.88 -11.07 10.10
C CYS A 226 18.34 -12.53 10.17
N GLU A 227 19.55 -12.80 10.66
CA GLU A 227 20.03 -14.17 10.86
C GLU A 227 19.12 -14.94 11.82
N ALA A 228 18.63 -14.30 12.87
CA ALA A 228 17.66 -14.88 13.80
C ALA A 228 16.31 -15.17 13.12
N GLN A 229 15.73 -14.21 12.38
CA GLN A 229 14.48 -14.43 11.65
C GLN A 229 14.58 -15.54 10.62
N ILE A 230 15.68 -15.61 9.86
CA ILE A 230 15.92 -16.65 8.85
C ILE A 230 15.98 -18.03 9.51
N LYS A 231 16.63 -18.14 10.66
CA LYS A 231 16.70 -19.40 11.42
C LYS A 231 15.32 -19.89 11.86
N GLU A 232 14.41 -18.98 12.18
CA GLU A 232 13.08 -19.29 12.68
C GLU A 232 12.05 -19.52 11.55
N THR A 233 12.09 -18.70 10.51
CA THR A 233 11.01 -18.61 9.51
C THR A 233 11.46 -18.89 8.07
N GLY A 234 12.75 -19.11 7.85
CA GLY A 234 13.33 -19.35 6.52
C GLY A 234 13.60 -18.09 5.69
N SER A 235 13.16 -16.91 6.14
CA SER A 235 13.41 -15.63 5.46
C SER A 235 13.54 -14.49 6.47
N CYS A 236 14.11 -13.35 6.06
CA CYS A 236 14.13 -12.13 6.86
C CYS A 236 13.21 -11.09 6.24
N HIS A 237 12.46 -10.40 7.09
CA HIS A 237 11.66 -9.23 6.74
C HIS A 237 12.06 -8.02 7.62
N ARG A 238 11.49 -6.85 7.33
CA ARG A 238 11.88 -5.61 8.03
C ARG A 238 11.58 -5.67 9.52
N LEU A 239 10.47 -6.30 9.90
CA LEU A 239 10.11 -6.69 11.27
C LEU A 239 9.61 -8.13 11.26
N SER A 240 9.83 -8.87 12.34
CA SER A 240 9.12 -10.13 12.61
C SER A 240 7.67 -9.90 13.08
N VAL A 241 6.82 -10.93 13.01
CA VAL A 241 5.43 -10.87 13.51
C VAL A 241 5.38 -10.51 15.00
N ALA A 242 6.31 -11.06 15.80
CA ALA A 242 6.42 -10.75 17.22
C ALA A 242 6.80 -9.28 17.48
N GLU A 243 7.70 -8.71 16.68
CA GLU A 243 8.05 -7.28 16.78
C GLU A 243 6.89 -6.36 16.39
N ILE A 244 6.04 -6.78 15.44
CA ILE A 244 4.83 -6.04 15.07
C ILE A 244 3.85 -6.03 16.26
N GLU A 245 3.60 -7.18 16.88
CA GLU A 245 2.76 -7.29 18.08
C GLU A 245 3.31 -6.42 19.23
N GLU A 246 4.61 -6.53 19.52
CA GLU A 246 5.30 -5.72 20.54
C GLU A 246 5.16 -4.20 20.27
N SER A 247 5.30 -3.79 19.00
CA SER A 247 5.17 -2.39 18.61
C SER A 247 3.78 -1.85 18.90
N VAL A 248 2.72 -2.61 18.61
CA VAL A 248 1.33 -2.20 18.90
C VAL A 248 1.10 -2.08 20.41
N HIS A 249 1.61 -3.01 21.21
CA HIS A 249 1.57 -2.91 22.68
C HIS A 249 2.26 -1.66 23.21
N GLU A 250 3.41 -1.29 22.65
CA GLU A 250 4.14 -0.08 23.05
C GLU A 250 3.39 1.20 22.65
N ILE A 251 2.81 1.23 21.44
CA ILE A 251 1.97 2.34 21.00
C ILE A 251 0.77 2.50 21.96
N ARG A 252 0.10 1.40 22.34
CA ARG A 252 -1.02 1.44 23.28
C ARG A 252 -0.64 2.03 24.63
N ARG A 253 0.50 1.61 25.20
CA ARG A 253 1.01 2.19 26.46
C ARG A 253 1.21 3.69 26.35
N ARG A 254 1.79 4.15 25.24
CA ARG A 254 2.10 5.57 25.03
C ARG A 254 0.88 6.43 24.76
N THR A 255 -0.06 5.97 23.94
CA THR A 255 -1.31 6.70 23.72
C THR A 255 -2.12 6.78 25.01
N ALA A 256 -2.21 5.69 25.77
CA ALA A 256 -2.87 5.70 27.08
C ALA A 256 -2.22 6.69 28.06
N ALA A 257 -0.88 6.74 28.14
CA ALA A 257 -0.16 7.71 28.96
C ALA A 257 -0.39 9.16 28.51
N ALA A 258 -0.64 9.38 27.22
CA ALA A 258 -0.99 10.68 26.65
C ALA A 258 -2.49 11.02 26.73
N GLY A 259 -3.33 10.12 27.26
CA GLY A 259 -4.79 10.28 27.32
C GLY A 259 -5.51 10.12 25.98
N ALA A 260 -4.85 9.52 24.98
CA ALA A 260 -5.37 9.28 23.65
C ALA A 260 -5.88 7.84 23.48
N ASP A 261 -7.02 7.69 22.79
CA ASP A 261 -7.47 6.40 22.30
C ASP A 261 -6.55 5.87 21.20
N LEU A 262 -6.57 4.55 20.99
CA LEU A 262 -5.85 3.88 19.91
C LEU A 262 -6.84 3.04 19.11
N LEU A 263 -6.73 3.10 17.79
CA LEU A 263 -7.40 2.21 16.85
C LEU A 263 -6.35 1.61 15.90
N VAL A 264 -6.42 0.31 15.67
CA VAL A 264 -5.55 -0.40 14.73
C VAL A 264 -6.32 -0.65 13.43
N LEU A 265 -5.76 -0.23 12.31
CA LEU A 265 -6.31 -0.43 10.98
C LEU A 265 -5.48 -1.48 10.24
N ASN A 266 -6.06 -2.64 9.95
CA ASN A 266 -5.49 -3.55 8.97
C ASN A 266 -5.84 -3.07 7.56
N ALA A 267 -4.84 -2.53 6.88
CA ALA A 267 -4.89 -2.17 5.46
C ALA A 267 -3.85 -2.94 4.63
N ASP A 268 -3.38 -4.08 5.12
CA ASP A 268 -2.42 -4.91 4.39
C ASP A 268 -3.10 -5.70 3.26
N PHE A 269 -3.32 -5.03 2.13
CA PHE A 269 -3.91 -5.62 0.92
C PHE A 269 -3.01 -6.68 0.25
N MET A 270 -1.76 -6.83 0.70
CA MET A 270 -0.92 -7.95 0.29
C MET A 270 -1.10 -9.19 1.18
N GLU A 271 -1.93 -9.08 2.22
CA GLU A 271 -2.35 -10.17 3.09
C GLU A 271 -1.14 -10.89 3.70
N THR A 272 -0.15 -10.11 4.13
CA THR A 272 1.08 -10.65 4.71
C THR A 272 0.83 -11.16 6.14
N ALA A 273 1.86 -11.75 6.74
CA ALA A 273 1.82 -12.18 8.12
C ALA A 273 1.65 -11.04 9.15
N ALA A 274 1.83 -9.78 8.76
CA ALA A 274 1.77 -8.64 9.67
C ALA A 274 0.41 -8.48 10.38
N VAL A 275 -0.68 -8.84 9.70
CA VAL A 275 -2.03 -8.80 10.29
C VAL A 275 -2.13 -9.67 11.55
N ARG A 276 -1.37 -10.76 11.63
CA ARG A 276 -1.41 -11.66 12.81
C ARG A 276 -0.89 -10.96 14.06
N GLY A 277 0.24 -10.26 13.96
CA GLY A 277 0.85 -9.56 15.10
C GLY A 277 0.02 -8.37 15.55
N SER A 278 -0.47 -7.56 14.60
CA SER A 278 -1.31 -6.40 14.91
C SER A 278 -2.68 -6.80 15.50
N ARG A 279 -3.31 -7.87 14.98
CA ARG A 279 -4.55 -8.42 15.53
C ARG A 279 -4.35 -9.00 16.92
N ALA A 280 -3.31 -9.81 17.12
CA ALA A 280 -3.03 -10.42 18.43
C ALA A 280 -2.85 -9.36 19.53
N ALA A 281 -2.09 -8.29 19.25
CA ALA A 281 -1.95 -7.18 20.17
C ALA A 281 -3.28 -6.46 20.43
N ALA A 282 -4.06 -6.21 19.38
CA ALA A 282 -5.36 -5.53 19.51
C ALA A 282 -6.36 -6.33 20.34
N GLU A 283 -6.47 -7.64 20.12
CA GLU A 283 -7.33 -8.52 20.91
C GLU A 283 -6.90 -8.57 22.37
N LYS A 284 -5.60 -8.72 22.63
CA LYS A 284 -5.04 -8.83 23.98
C LYS A 284 -5.19 -7.55 24.81
N ASP A 285 -5.03 -6.39 24.18
CA ASP A 285 -5.10 -5.09 24.87
C ASP A 285 -6.49 -4.43 24.78
N GLY A 286 -7.47 -5.10 24.15
CA GLY A 286 -8.83 -4.56 23.96
C GLY A 286 -8.87 -3.31 23.06
N ILE A 287 -8.01 -3.26 22.05
CA ILE A 287 -7.91 -2.14 21.10
C ILE A 287 -8.89 -2.38 19.95
N PRO A 288 -9.73 -1.39 19.57
CA PRO A 288 -10.55 -1.47 18.36
C PRO A 288 -9.69 -1.79 17.13
N PHE A 289 -10.08 -2.85 16.40
CA PHE A 289 -9.38 -3.34 15.22
C PHE A 289 -10.29 -3.29 14.00
N VAL A 290 -9.95 -2.43 13.03
CA VAL A 290 -10.69 -2.28 11.78
C VAL A 290 -10.00 -3.08 10.69
N ASP A 291 -10.66 -4.12 10.21
CA ASP A 291 -10.16 -4.97 9.14
C ASP A 291 -10.71 -4.55 7.77
N ILE A 292 -10.07 -3.56 7.15
CA ILE A 292 -10.55 -3.06 5.86
C ILE A 292 -10.27 -4.04 4.72
N VAL A 293 -9.25 -4.88 4.85
CA VAL A 293 -8.93 -5.91 3.85
C VAL A 293 -10.09 -6.90 3.74
N ARG A 294 -10.60 -7.41 4.87
CA ARG A 294 -11.80 -8.26 4.89
C ARG A 294 -13.00 -7.53 4.26
N ARG A 295 -13.22 -6.27 4.62
CA ARG A 295 -14.35 -5.49 4.08
C ARG A 295 -14.25 -5.29 2.57
N PHE A 296 -13.05 -5.11 2.03
CA PHE A 296 -12.83 -4.98 0.59
C PHE A 296 -13.12 -6.29 -0.14
N HIS A 297 -12.75 -7.44 0.43
CA HIS A 297 -13.11 -8.74 -0.14
C HIS A 297 -14.63 -8.93 -0.20
N GLU A 298 -15.35 -8.61 0.88
CA GLU A 298 -16.82 -8.65 0.91
C GLU A 298 -17.44 -7.76 -0.18
N LEU A 299 -17.03 -6.48 -0.24
CA LEU A 299 -17.58 -5.52 -1.20
C LEU A 299 -17.26 -5.88 -2.66
N ARG A 300 -16.08 -6.48 -2.92
CA ARG A 300 -15.74 -6.97 -4.26
C ARG A 300 -16.59 -8.16 -4.65
N ALA A 301 -16.76 -9.13 -3.76
CA ALA A 301 -17.62 -10.28 -4.00
C ALA A 301 -19.07 -9.85 -4.25
N GLU A 302 -19.62 -8.93 -3.44
CA GLU A 302 -20.97 -8.37 -3.63
C GLU A 302 -21.12 -7.67 -5.00
N ASP A 303 -20.12 -6.88 -5.39
CA ASP A 303 -20.09 -6.15 -6.67
C ASP A 303 -19.95 -7.10 -7.87
N GLU A 304 -19.17 -8.16 -7.73
CA GLU A 304 -19.00 -9.23 -8.72
C GLU A 304 -20.28 -10.07 -8.89
N ASP A 305 -20.90 -10.48 -7.79
CA ASP A 305 -22.15 -11.25 -7.80
C ASP A 305 -23.31 -10.44 -8.37
N ALA A 306 -23.40 -9.16 -8.00
CA ALA A 306 -24.41 -8.26 -8.55
C ALA A 306 -24.22 -8.03 -10.05
N ARG A 307 -22.97 -8.02 -10.55
CA ARG A 307 -22.69 -7.96 -12.00
C ARG A 307 -23.14 -9.24 -12.69
N ALA A 308 -22.64 -10.40 -12.26
CA ALA A 308 -22.97 -11.69 -12.88
C ALA A 308 -24.48 -11.92 -12.91
N GLY A 309 -25.17 -11.67 -11.80
CA GLY A 309 -26.63 -11.83 -11.70
C GLY A 309 -27.41 -10.91 -12.64
N LYS A 310 -26.98 -9.65 -12.84
CA LYS A 310 -27.61 -8.72 -13.80
C LYS A 310 -27.44 -9.18 -15.25
N MET A 311 -26.37 -9.92 -15.54
CA MET A 311 -26.05 -10.43 -16.86
C MET A 311 -26.60 -11.85 -17.10
N GLY A 312 -27.12 -12.52 -16.06
CA GLY A 312 -27.57 -13.91 -16.15
C GLY A 312 -26.43 -14.92 -16.25
N LEU A 313 -25.21 -14.54 -15.85
CA LEU A 313 -24.00 -15.35 -15.88
C LEU A 313 -23.76 -16.08 -14.55
N ALA A 314 -22.98 -17.16 -14.57
CA ALA A 314 -22.59 -17.86 -13.36
C ALA A 314 -21.77 -16.97 -12.40
N HIS A 315 -22.04 -17.11 -11.11
CA HIS A 315 -21.24 -16.50 -10.05
C HIS A 315 -19.81 -17.05 -10.03
N ALA A 316 -18.87 -16.26 -9.51
CA ALA A 316 -17.51 -16.73 -9.30
C ALA A 316 -17.51 -17.87 -8.28
N ALA A 317 -16.90 -19.00 -8.62
CA ALA A 317 -16.94 -20.18 -7.75
C ALA A 317 -15.80 -21.15 -8.04
N VAL A 318 -15.42 -21.91 -7.01
CA VAL A 318 -14.69 -23.16 -7.15
C VAL A 318 -15.71 -24.24 -7.52
N VAL A 319 -15.69 -24.69 -8.78
CA VAL A 319 -16.66 -25.64 -9.35
C VAL A 319 -16.33 -27.07 -8.92
N ARG A 320 -15.04 -27.39 -8.80
CA ARG A 320 -14.54 -28.67 -8.26
C ARG A 320 -13.28 -28.44 -7.44
N ALA A 321 -13.31 -28.83 -6.17
CA ALA A 321 -12.11 -28.93 -5.35
C ALA A 321 -11.41 -30.26 -5.70
N GLU A 322 -10.60 -30.27 -6.76
CA GLU A 322 -9.84 -31.48 -7.12
C GLU A 322 -8.65 -31.70 -6.16
N GLY A 323 -8.20 -32.96 -6.05
CA GLY A 323 -7.02 -33.32 -5.28
C GLY A 323 -5.76 -32.61 -5.79
N SER A 324 -4.77 -32.41 -4.91
CA SER A 324 -3.61 -31.53 -5.13
C SER A 324 -2.69 -31.83 -6.33
N SER A 325 -2.94 -32.89 -7.10
CA SER A 325 -2.08 -33.35 -8.19
C SER A 325 -2.64 -33.11 -9.60
N ALA A 326 -3.92 -32.74 -9.75
CA ALA A 326 -4.55 -32.59 -11.06
C ALA A 326 -4.41 -31.16 -11.63
N PRO A 327 -4.20 -31.01 -12.96
CA PRO A 327 -4.35 -29.71 -13.61
C PRO A 327 -5.77 -29.16 -13.43
N ARG A 328 -5.88 -27.86 -13.20
CA ARG A 328 -7.12 -27.17 -12.88
C ARG A 328 -7.63 -26.41 -14.09
N ARG A 329 -8.92 -26.48 -14.38
CA ARG A 329 -9.57 -25.66 -15.41
C ARG A 329 -9.98 -24.33 -14.82
N VAL A 330 -9.46 -23.24 -15.38
CA VAL A 330 -9.78 -21.87 -14.96
C VAL A 330 -10.48 -21.15 -16.11
N VAL A 331 -11.68 -20.62 -15.87
CA VAL A 331 -12.37 -19.73 -16.82
C VAL A 331 -12.12 -18.28 -16.39
N LEU A 332 -11.35 -17.54 -17.18
CA LEU A 332 -11.13 -16.10 -16.98
C LEU A 332 -12.16 -15.32 -17.78
N ARG A 333 -12.76 -14.29 -17.18
CA ARG A 333 -13.86 -13.51 -17.76
C ARG A 333 -13.64 -12.01 -17.55
N VAL A 334 -13.89 -11.20 -18.58
CA VAL A 334 -13.78 -9.74 -18.51
C VAL A 334 -14.85 -9.05 -19.34
N LEU A 335 -15.60 -8.15 -18.71
CA LEU A 335 -16.54 -7.25 -19.35
C LEU A 335 -15.77 -6.11 -20.05
N VAL A 336 -16.01 -5.96 -21.35
CA VAL A 336 -15.43 -4.91 -22.20
C VAL A 336 -16.57 -4.08 -22.83
N PRO A 337 -16.82 -2.83 -22.35
CA PRO A 337 -18.02 -2.06 -22.69
C PRO A 337 -18.25 -1.66 -24.17
N ALA A 338 -17.37 -2.00 -25.12
CA ALA A 338 -17.54 -1.66 -26.55
C ALA A 338 -16.71 -2.57 -27.49
N PRO A 339 -17.28 -3.64 -28.09
CA PRO A 339 -16.66 -4.42 -29.17
C PRO A 339 -16.74 -3.69 -30.54
N PRO A 340 -15.92 -4.04 -31.57
CA PRO A 340 -15.18 -5.29 -31.76
C PRO A 340 -13.65 -5.07 -31.82
N SER A 341 -13.02 -4.90 -30.67
CA SER A 341 -11.56 -4.94 -30.54
C SER A 341 -11.15 -6.36 -30.13
N PRO A 342 -10.05 -6.94 -30.66
CA PRO A 342 -9.49 -8.17 -30.11
C PRO A 342 -9.14 -8.01 -28.63
N VAL A 343 -9.64 -8.94 -27.82
CA VAL A 343 -9.37 -9.02 -26.37
C VAL A 343 -8.50 -10.24 -26.09
N SER A 344 -7.44 -10.07 -25.31
CA SER A 344 -6.59 -11.18 -24.90
C SER A 344 -6.19 -11.09 -23.44
N VAL A 345 -5.66 -12.19 -22.91
CA VAL A 345 -5.14 -12.26 -21.55
C VAL A 345 -3.71 -12.76 -21.58
N GLN A 346 -2.85 -12.10 -20.81
CA GLN A 346 -1.47 -12.56 -20.60
C GLN A 346 -1.16 -12.66 -19.12
N GLY A 347 -0.39 -13.66 -18.71
CA GLY A 347 -0.03 -13.86 -17.32
C GLY A 347 1.17 -14.78 -17.12
N GLN A 348 1.70 -14.78 -15.90
CA GLN A 348 2.80 -15.66 -15.52
C GLN A 348 2.87 -15.93 -14.02
N SER A 349 3.50 -17.05 -13.66
CA SER A 349 3.85 -17.41 -12.29
C SER A 349 5.30 -17.04 -12.00
N TYR A 350 5.56 -16.38 -10.86
CA TYR A 350 6.91 -16.00 -10.41
C TYR A 350 7.41 -16.79 -9.21
N PHE A 351 6.51 -17.27 -8.35
CA PHE A 351 6.84 -17.85 -7.04
C PHE A 351 6.45 -19.33 -6.93
N SER A 352 5.99 -19.94 -8.01
CA SER A 352 5.67 -21.36 -8.11
C SER A 352 6.21 -21.95 -9.40
N ALA A 353 5.73 -23.11 -9.86
CA ALA A 353 6.19 -23.69 -11.12
C ALA A 353 6.10 -22.66 -12.28
N PRO A 354 7.08 -22.63 -13.19
CA PRO A 354 7.03 -21.76 -14.36
C PRO A 354 5.74 -22.00 -15.15
N PHE A 355 4.99 -20.94 -15.35
CA PHE A 355 3.74 -20.95 -16.09
C PHE A 355 3.60 -19.61 -16.81
N GLN A 356 3.20 -19.67 -18.07
CA GLN A 356 2.92 -18.51 -18.90
C GLN A 356 1.57 -18.71 -19.57
N LEU A 357 0.83 -17.62 -19.65
CA LEU A 357 -0.49 -17.51 -20.25
C LEU A 357 -0.43 -16.43 -21.32
N ASN A 358 -0.89 -16.72 -22.53
CA ASN A 358 -1.06 -15.74 -23.60
C ASN A 358 -2.16 -16.26 -24.54
N GLU A 359 -3.41 -15.88 -24.26
CA GLU A 359 -4.57 -16.46 -24.92
C GLU A 359 -5.49 -15.35 -25.46
N GLN A 360 -6.08 -15.61 -26.63
CA GLN A 360 -7.19 -14.82 -27.16
C GLN A 360 -8.45 -15.12 -26.33
N MET A 361 -9.27 -14.10 -26.11
CA MET A 361 -10.57 -14.23 -25.42
C MET A 361 -11.73 -14.03 -26.40
N TYR A 362 -12.88 -14.62 -26.06
CA TYR A 362 -14.03 -14.77 -26.96
C TYR A 362 -15.34 -14.37 -26.28
N ASP A 363 -16.26 -13.77 -27.03
CA ASP A 363 -17.63 -13.40 -26.67
C ASP A 363 -18.57 -14.01 -27.74
N ASP A 364 -18.55 -15.35 -27.82
CA ASP A 364 -19.13 -16.14 -28.92
C ASP A 364 -19.89 -17.41 -28.45
N GLY A 365 -20.09 -17.57 -27.14
CA GLY A 365 -20.69 -18.75 -26.51
C GLY A 365 -19.78 -19.98 -26.48
N THR A 366 -18.48 -19.81 -26.71
CA THR A 366 -17.48 -20.88 -26.69
C THR A 366 -16.27 -20.52 -25.81
N HIS A 367 -15.28 -21.41 -25.69
CA HIS A 367 -14.08 -21.18 -24.87
C HIS A 367 -14.33 -20.81 -23.39
N GLY A 368 -15.51 -21.13 -22.85
CA GLY A 368 -15.91 -20.76 -21.48
C GLY A 368 -16.74 -19.47 -21.39
N ASP A 369 -17.04 -18.84 -22.53
CA ASP A 369 -18.08 -17.84 -22.63
C ASP A 369 -19.47 -18.49 -22.50
N GLU A 370 -20.33 -17.90 -21.68
CA GLU A 370 -21.64 -18.43 -21.33
C GLU A 370 -22.75 -17.85 -22.22
N ALA A 371 -22.57 -16.63 -22.74
CA ALA A 371 -23.60 -15.93 -23.51
C ALA A 371 -22.97 -15.05 -24.61
N ALA A 372 -23.07 -15.51 -25.86
CA ALA A 372 -22.52 -14.79 -27.00
C ALA A 372 -23.10 -13.38 -27.18
N GLY A 373 -22.22 -12.41 -27.37
CA GLY A 373 -22.53 -11.01 -27.69
C GLY A 373 -22.97 -10.18 -26.48
N ASP A 374 -22.68 -10.61 -25.25
CA ASP A 374 -23.02 -9.90 -24.03
C ASP A 374 -21.92 -8.92 -23.56
N GLY A 375 -20.78 -8.91 -24.26
CA GLY A 375 -19.61 -8.09 -23.98
C GLY A 375 -18.64 -8.68 -22.95
N VAL A 376 -18.89 -9.90 -22.45
CA VAL A 376 -17.98 -10.63 -21.55
C VAL A 376 -17.11 -11.57 -22.35
N PHE A 377 -15.87 -11.14 -22.54
CA PHE A 377 -14.87 -11.97 -23.17
C PHE A 377 -14.36 -13.00 -22.17
N SER A 378 -14.31 -14.25 -22.59
CA SER A 378 -13.93 -15.38 -21.74
C SER A 378 -12.90 -16.28 -22.41
N VAL A 379 -12.10 -16.96 -21.58
CA VAL A 379 -11.24 -18.06 -22.03
C VAL A 379 -11.04 -19.09 -20.91
N ALA A 380 -11.13 -20.36 -21.26
CA ALA A 380 -10.88 -21.49 -20.38
C ALA A 380 -9.46 -22.00 -20.58
N VAL A 381 -8.66 -21.99 -19.51
CA VAL A 381 -7.24 -22.33 -19.53
C VAL A 381 -6.96 -23.46 -18.54
N THR A 382 -6.01 -24.32 -18.89
CA THR A 382 -5.57 -25.42 -18.01
C THR A 382 -4.33 -24.99 -17.24
N VAL A 383 -4.45 -24.90 -15.91
CA VAL A 383 -3.38 -24.48 -15.00
C VAL A 383 -2.78 -25.70 -14.31
N PRO A 384 -1.48 -26.00 -14.49
CA PRO A 384 -0.83 -27.15 -13.86
C PRO A 384 -0.96 -27.12 -12.34
N ALA A 385 -1.13 -28.28 -11.69
CA ALA A 385 -1.29 -28.40 -10.22
C ALA A 385 -0.20 -27.68 -9.40
N ALA A 386 1.02 -27.64 -9.92
CA ALA A 386 2.18 -27.03 -9.27
C ALA A 386 2.17 -25.48 -9.27
N VAL A 387 1.23 -24.84 -9.98
CA VAL A 387 1.09 -23.38 -10.00
C VAL A 387 0.18 -22.95 -8.85
N ALA A 388 0.74 -22.42 -7.78
CA ALA A 388 -0.05 -21.99 -6.61
C ALA A 388 -0.82 -20.69 -6.89
N ALA A 389 -0.23 -19.80 -7.68
CA ALA A 389 -0.82 -18.53 -8.08
C ALA A 389 -0.14 -18.02 -9.36
N PHE A 390 -0.84 -17.18 -10.12
CA PHE A 390 -0.25 -16.45 -11.24
C PHE A 390 -0.84 -15.05 -11.37
N ASP A 391 0.00 -14.12 -11.80
CA ASP A 391 -0.42 -12.76 -12.12
C ASP A 391 -0.86 -12.70 -13.59
N TYR A 392 -1.86 -11.89 -13.90
CA TYR A 392 -2.34 -11.72 -15.27
C TYR A 392 -2.91 -10.31 -15.51
N LYS A 393 -3.07 -9.95 -16.79
CA LYS A 393 -3.67 -8.71 -17.29
C LYS A 393 -4.51 -9.01 -18.51
N PHE A 394 -5.61 -8.28 -18.64
CA PHE A 394 -6.34 -8.21 -19.89
C PHE A 394 -5.72 -7.18 -20.84
N TYR A 395 -5.87 -7.43 -22.14
CA TYR A 395 -5.40 -6.58 -23.22
C TYR A 395 -6.53 -6.33 -24.20
N ARG A 396 -6.57 -5.12 -24.74
CA ARG A 396 -7.48 -4.72 -25.81
C ARG A 396 -6.66 -4.08 -26.91
N ASP A 397 -6.77 -4.59 -28.14
CA ASP A 397 -5.95 -4.13 -29.27
C ASP A 397 -4.44 -4.20 -28.98
N GLY A 398 -4.01 -5.20 -28.18
CA GLY A 398 -2.62 -5.36 -27.75
C GLY A 398 -2.16 -4.39 -26.65
N ILE A 399 -3.03 -3.51 -26.15
CA ILE A 399 -2.72 -2.56 -25.08
C ILE A 399 -3.23 -3.12 -23.74
N PRO A 400 -2.40 -3.14 -22.67
CA PRO A 400 -2.82 -3.64 -21.37
C PRO A 400 -3.87 -2.76 -20.71
N GLU A 401 -4.76 -3.35 -19.92
CA GLU A 401 -5.73 -2.61 -19.10
C GLU A 401 -5.08 -1.64 -18.08
N PHE A 402 -3.84 -1.92 -17.67
CA PHE A 402 -3.02 -1.09 -16.78
C PHE A 402 -1.59 -0.99 -17.30
N GLU A 403 -1.23 0.18 -17.82
CA GLU A 403 0.09 0.46 -18.38
C GLU A 403 1.02 1.03 -17.30
N PRO A 404 2.13 0.36 -16.97
CA PRO A 404 3.05 0.88 -15.98
C PRO A 404 3.89 2.02 -16.58
N LEU A 405 3.95 3.16 -15.89
CA LEU A 405 4.57 4.38 -16.44
C LEU A 405 6.03 4.56 -16.01
N PRO A 406 6.91 5.08 -16.90
CA PRO A 406 8.24 5.52 -16.50
C PRO A 406 8.18 6.75 -15.57
N PRO A 407 9.26 7.04 -14.82
CA PRO A 407 10.53 6.32 -14.82
C PRO A 407 10.56 5.15 -13.82
N MET A 408 9.53 4.98 -12.97
CA MET A 408 9.41 3.83 -12.08
C MET A 408 8.11 3.07 -12.38
N PRO A 409 8.15 2.11 -13.33
CA PRO A 409 6.99 1.33 -13.72
C PRO A 409 6.39 0.58 -12.52
N SER A 410 5.07 0.73 -12.29
CA SER A 410 4.39 -0.06 -11.25
C SER A 410 4.46 -1.54 -11.58
N THR A 411 4.82 -2.36 -10.59
CA THR A 411 4.82 -3.83 -10.69
C THR A 411 3.54 -4.47 -10.17
N GLN A 412 2.63 -3.66 -9.61
CA GLN A 412 1.45 -4.14 -8.91
C GLN A 412 0.14 -3.91 -9.69
N GLY A 413 0.22 -3.35 -10.89
CA GLY A 413 -0.92 -3.16 -11.80
C GLY A 413 -1.44 -4.45 -12.45
N MET A 414 -1.28 -5.60 -11.81
CA MET A 414 -1.67 -6.92 -12.31
C MET A 414 -2.87 -7.44 -11.50
N ARG A 415 -3.62 -8.39 -12.06
CA ARG A 415 -4.58 -9.21 -11.30
C ARG A 415 -3.87 -10.46 -10.79
N LEU A 416 -4.31 -11.02 -9.66
CA LEU A 416 -3.79 -12.27 -9.10
C LEU A 416 -4.91 -13.30 -9.04
N LEU A 417 -4.63 -14.53 -9.47
CA LEU A 417 -5.50 -15.68 -9.23
C LEU A 417 -4.76 -16.76 -8.43
N ARG A 418 -5.45 -17.34 -7.44
CA ARG A 418 -5.02 -18.53 -6.70
C ARG A 418 -6.04 -19.65 -6.94
N PRO A 419 -5.79 -20.57 -7.90
CA PRO A 419 -6.77 -21.58 -8.23
C PRO A 419 -6.79 -22.71 -7.19
N GLU A 420 -7.85 -22.81 -6.39
CA GLU A 420 -8.05 -23.88 -5.38
C GLU A 420 -8.71 -25.15 -5.95
N GLY A 421 -8.88 -25.20 -7.27
CA GLY A 421 -9.60 -26.25 -7.99
C GLY A 421 -9.94 -25.78 -9.40
N ASP A 422 -10.96 -26.38 -10.00
CA ASP A 422 -11.61 -25.79 -11.18
C ASP A 422 -12.31 -24.50 -10.75
N VAL A 423 -12.00 -23.40 -11.41
CA VAL A 423 -12.47 -22.05 -11.03
C VAL A 423 -13.15 -21.38 -12.19
N ILE A 424 -14.33 -20.82 -11.93
CA ILE A 424 -14.91 -19.77 -12.74
C ILE A 424 -14.54 -18.46 -12.05
N ALA A 425 -13.64 -17.68 -12.67
CA ALA A 425 -13.18 -16.42 -12.11
C ALA A 425 -14.30 -15.36 -12.17
N PRO A 426 -14.24 -14.28 -11.36
CA PRO A 426 -15.20 -13.20 -11.44
C PRO A 426 -15.29 -12.56 -12.82
N VAL A 427 -16.45 -11.98 -13.15
CA VAL A 427 -16.59 -11.09 -14.30
C VAL A 427 -15.89 -9.78 -13.98
N ALA A 428 -14.60 -9.72 -14.34
CA ALA A 428 -13.79 -8.52 -14.18
C ALA A 428 -14.30 -7.39 -15.08
N VAL A 429 -13.97 -6.15 -14.75
CA VAL A 429 -14.22 -4.99 -15.63
C VAL A 429 -12.88 -4.51 -16.18
N PHE A 430 -12.76 -4.45 -17.51
CA PHE A 430 -11.52 -4.03 -18.16
C PHE A 430 -11.10 -2.62 -17.71
N GLY A 431 -9.88 -2.48 -17.19
CA GLY A 431 -9.37 -1.19 -16.72
C GLY A 431 -9.90 -0.73 -15.35
N ASP A 432 -10.59 -1.61 -14.61
CA ASP A 432 -11.01 -1.36 -13.22
C ASP A 432 -10.63 -2.53 -12.30
N LEU A 433 -9.95 -2.21 -11.18
CA LEU A 433 -9.56 -3.16 -10.13
C LEU A 433 -10.47 -3.13 -8.91
N VAL A 434 -11.64 -2.47 -8.99
CA VAL A 434 -12.68 -2.36 -7.95
C VAL A 434 -12.11 -1.94 -6.59
N LEU A 435 -12.35 -0.68 -6.24
CA LEU A 435 -11.82 -0.02 -5.03
C LEU A 435 -10.29 0.16 -4.99
N MET A 436 -9.54 -0.32 -5.98
CA MET A 436 -8.08 -0.20 -6.06
C MET A 436 -7.59 0.60 -7.26
N VAL A 437 -6.41 1.21 -7.12
CA VAL A 437 -5.59 1.69 -8.25
C VAL A 437 -4.71 0.56 -8.77
N GLU A 438 -4.12 -0.18 -7.85
CA GLU A 438 -3.30 -1.37 -8.07
C GLU A 438 -3.40 -2.27 -6.83
N ARG A 439 -2.79 -3.46 -6.82
CA ARG A 439 -2.99 -4.46 -5.74
C ARG A 439 -2.72 -3.97 -4.31
N THR A 440 -1.90 -2.95 -4.09
CA THR A 440 -1.51 -2.45 -2.75
C THR A 440 -2.26 -1.19 -2.28
N HIS A 441 -2.76 -0.35 -3.20
CA HIS A 441 -3.26 0.99 -2.93
C HIS A 441 -4.72 1.15 -3.37
N PRO A 442 -5.62 1.49 -2.44
CA PRO A 442 -6.99 1.84 -2.76
C PRO A 442 -7.08 3.03 -3.71
N ASN A 443 -8.07 3.00 -4.61
CA ASN A 443 -8.47 4.19 -5.36
C ASN A 443 -9.35 5.09 -4.50
N ALA A 444 -9.79 6.21 -5.08
CA ALA A 444 -10.66 7.16 -4.39
C ALA A 444 -11.92 6.49 -3.80
N ARG A 445 -12.56 5.52 -4.47
CA ARG A 445 -13.72 4.80 -3.92
C ARG A 445 -13.33 3.94 -2.72
N GLY A 446 -12.18 3.25 -2.79
CA GLY A 446 -11.66 2.47 -1.67
C GLY A 446 -11.34 3.32 -0.44
N HIS A 447 -10.76 4.52 -0.62
CA HIS A 447 -10.56 5.46 0.48
C HIS A 447 -11.88 5.95 1.10
N GLU A 448 -12.96 6.02 0.34
CA GLU A 448 -14.30 6.32 0.87
C GLU A 448 -14.81 5.20 1.78
N VAL A 449 -14.62 3.94 1.37
CA VAL A 449 -14.95 2.78 2.21
C VAL A 449 -14.18 2.84 3.52
N ILE A 450 -12.85 3.02 3.47
CA ILE A 450 -12.01 3.17 4.67
C ILE A 450 -12.57 4.27 5.58
N THR A 451 -12.92 5.42 5.00
CA THR A 451 -13.45 6.57 5.73
C THR A 451 -14.73 6.22 6.50
N ARG A 452 -15.68 5.55 5.85
CA ARG A 452 -16.97 5.20 6.47
C ARG A 452 -16.81 4.18 7.60
N GLU A 453 -16.00 3.15 7.40
CA GLU A 453 -15.75 2.12 8.41
C GLU A 453 -15.02 2.72 9.63
N LEU A 454 -14.01 3.57 9.40
CA LEU A 454 -13.35 4.29 10.49
C LEU A 454 -14.29 5.23 11.24
N ALA A 455 -15.09 6.03 10.53
CA ALA A 455 -16.04 6.94 11.18
C ALA A 455 -17.03 6.19 12.08
N ALA A 456 -17.55 5.05 11.62
CA ALA A 456 -18.46 4.21 12.39
C ALA A 456 -17.83 3.66 13.67
N GLU A 457 -16.54 3.28 13.65
CA GLU A 457 -15.83 2.85 14.86
C GLU A 457 -15.47 4.01 15.79
N ILE A 458 -15.06 5.16 15.24
CA ILE A 458 -14.71 6.35 16.02
C ILE A 458 -15.91 6.85 16.81
N GLU A 459 -17.09 6.85 16.20
CA GLU A 459 -18.34 7.30 16.85
C GLU A 459 -18.75 6.41 18.05
N LYS A 460 -18.20 5.19 18.15
CA LYS A 460 -18.41 4.29 19.30
C LYS A 460 -17.42 4.54 20.45
N LEU A 461 -16.37 5.33 20.23
CA LEU A 461 -15.35 5.57 21.25
C LEU A 461 -15.90 6.43 22.40
N PRO A 462 -15.67 6.03 23.67
CA PRO A 462 -16.10 6.84 24.81
C PRO A 462 -15.50 8.25 24.83
N SER A 463 -14.27 8.46 24.33
CA SER A 463 -13.68 9.80 24.22
C SER A 463 -14.45 10.69 23.25
N PHE A 464 -14.80 10.16 22.08
CA PHE A 464 -15.55 10.87 21.05
C PHE A 464 -17.00 11.12 21.48
N GLU A 465 -17.63 10.16 22.15
CA GLU A 465 -18.96 10.33 22.75
C GLU A 465 -18.97 11.44 23.80
N ARG A 466 -17.97 11.50 24.69
CA ARG A 466 -17.83 12.60 25.66
C ARG A 466 -17.62 13.94 24.96
N PHE A 467 -16.74 13.99 23.97
CA PHE A 467 -16.46 15.18 23.17
C PHE A 467 -17.73 15.72 22.51
N THR A 468 -18.53 14.85 21.88
CA THR A 468 -19.76 15.25 21.18
C THR A 468 -20.93 15.55 22.12
N ARG A 469 -20.99 14.98 23.33
CA ARG A 469 -22.04 15.25 24.34
C ARG A 469 -21.79 16.48 25.22
N GLY A 470 -20.53 16.85 25.48
CA GLY A 470 -20.16 17.93 26.40
C GLY A 470 -20.58 19.37 26.01
N ALA A 471 -21.57 19.53 25.12
CA ALA A 471 -22.16 20.82 24.72
C ALA A 471 -23.70 20.80 24.80
N ARG A 472 -24.28 19.89 25.60
CA ARG A 472 -25.59 20.19 26.19
C ARG A 472 -25.37 21.20 27.32
N GLY A 473 -25.06 22.44 26.93
CA GLY A 473 -25.18 23.62 27.78
C GLY A 473 -26.60 24.14 27.72
#